data_AF-A0A938DMB5-F1
#
_entry.id   AF-A0A938DMB5-F1
#
_cell.length_a   1.000
_cell.length_b   1.000
_cell.length_c   1.000
_cell.angle_alpha   90.00
_cell.angle_beta   90.00
_cell.angle_gamma   90.00
#
_symmetry.space_group_name_H-M   'P 1'
#
loop_
_entity.id
_entity.type
_entity.pdbx_description
1 polymer ?
#
loop_
_entity_poly.entity_id
_entity_poly.type
_entity_poly.pdbx_seq_one_letter_code
_entity_poly.pdbx_strand_id
1 'polypeptide(L)' 'MKQSLLKDTICLVLTRRPRSTARYLADTIGVSKSSVNAVLYKYADLFEATDAATPRWSVRTGGPARR' A
#
# COMPACT_ATOMS: atom_id res chain seq x y z
N MET A 1 -7.40 -15.24 -1.23
CA MET A 1 -7.57 -14.11 -0.29
C MET A 1 -8.68 -13.19 -0.80
N LYS A 2 -9.64 -12.80 0.05
CA LYS A 2 -10.58 -11.70 -0.27
C LYS A 2 -9.78 -10.39 -0.39
N GLN A 3 -10.09 -9.52 -1.35
CA GLN A 3 -9.33 -8.27 -1.58
C GLN A 3 -9.28 -7.36 -0.34
N SER A 4 -10.27 -7.42 0.54
CA SER A 4 -10.29 -6.70 1.82
C SER A 4 -9.14 -7.11 2.76
N LEU A 5 -8.88 -8.43 2.88
CA LEU A 5 -7.79 -8.95 3.71
C LEU A 5 -6.42 -8.51 3.20
N LEU A 6 -6.23 -8.48 1.88
CA LEU A 6 -4.97 -8.02 1.30
C LEU A 6 -4.72 -6.54 1.57
N LYS A 7 -5.77 -5.70 1.51
CA LYS A 7 -5.70 -4.28 1.87
C LYS A 7 -5.27 -4.11 3.34
N ASP A 8 -5.92 -4.81 4.26
CA ASP A 8 -5.63 -4.69 5.69
C ASP A 8 -4.20 -5.16 6.03
N THR A 9 -3.73 -6.24 5.39
CA THR A 9 -2.34 -6.68 5.53
C THR A 9 -1.35 -5.66 4.96
N ILE A 10 -1.61 -5.08 3.78
CA ILE A 10 -0.75 -4.03 3.21
C ILE A 10 -0.70 -2.82 4.16
N CYS A 11 -1.84 -2.39 4.72
CA CYS A 11 -1.88 -1.33 5.73
C CYS A 11 -0.99 -1.68 6.93
N LEU A 12 -1.13 -2.87 7.52
CA LEU A 12 -0.31 -3.28 8.67
C LEU A 12 1.20 -3.25 8.39
N VAL A 13 1.61 -3.73 7.21
CA VAL A 13 3.02 -3.71 6.81
C VAL A 13 3.51 -2.28 6.63
N LEU A 14 2.73 -1.44 5.95
CA LEU A 14 3.09 -0.04 5.69
C LEU A 14 3.05 0.83 6.96
N THR A 15 2.23 0.52 7.94
CA THR A 15 2.24 1.18 9.25
C THR A 15 3.53 0.88 10.02
N ARG A 16 4.06 -0.34 9.89
CA ARG A 16 5.33 -0.73 10.53
C ARG A 16 6.55 -0.26 9.74
N ARG A 17 6.46 -0.23 8.42
CA ARG A 17 7.52 0.18 7.49
C ARG A 17 6.96 1.05 6.37
N PRO A 18 6.81 2.37 6.63
CA PRO A 18 6.38 3.31 5.59
C PRO A 18 7.45 3.42 4.50
N ARG A 19 7.07 4.01 3.35
CA ARG A 19 7.93 4.19 2.17
C ARG A 19 8.48 2.88 1.60
N SER A 20 7.68 1.83 1.66
CA SER A 20 8.05 0.51 1.13
C SER A 20 7.66 0.37 -0.34
N THR A 21 8.46 -0.40 -1.10
CA THR A 21 8.14 -0.66 -2.50
C THR A 21 7.04 -1.74 -2.62
N ALA A 22 6.28 -1.72 -3.71
CA ALA A 22 5.31 -2.78 -3.99
C ALA A 22 5.95 -4.18 -4.08
N ARG A 23 7.23 -4.26 -4.46
CA ARG A 23 8.00 -5.52 -4.47
C ARG A 23 8.24 -6.04 -3.05
N TYR A 24 8.69 -5.17 -2.14
CA TYR A 24 8.88 -5.54 -0.74
C TYR A 24 7.56 -6.03 -0.09
N LEU A 25 6.45 -5.35 -0.36
CA LEU A 25 5.13 -5.75 0.13
C LEU A 25 4.72 -7.12 -0.43
N ALA A 26 4.96 -7.36 -1.71
CA ALA A 26 4.68 -8.65 -2.36
C ALA A 26 5.46 -9.79 -1.70
N ASP A 27 6.76 -9.60 -1.50
CA ASP A 27 7.65 -10.59 -0.88
C ASP A 27 7.27 -10.84 0.59
N THR A 28 6.91 -9.78 1.33
CA THR A 28 6.53 -9.87 2.75
C THR A 28 5.20 -10.57 2.95
N ILE A 29 4.23 -10.33 2.06
CA ILE A 29 2.87 -10.86 2.18
C ILE A 29 2.75 -12.25 1.50
N GLY A 30 3.68 -12.59 0.61
CA GLY A 30 3.63 -13.83 -0.17
C GLY A 30 2.61 -13.78 -1.31
N VAL A 31 2.44 -12.62 -1.95
CA VAL A 31 1.51 -12.42 -3.08
C VAL A 31 2.21 -11.79 -4.27
N SER A 32 1.57 -11.78 -5.45
CA SER A 32 2.17 -11.14 -6.62
C SER A 32 2.25 -9.61 -6.48
N LYS A 33 3.31 -9.01 -7.04
CA LYS A 33 3.46 -7.55 -7.17
C LYS A 33 2.26 -6.92 -7.88
N SER A 34 1.69 -7.59 -8.87
CA SER A 34 0.51 -7.11 -9.59
C SER A 34 -0.73 -7.02 -8.68
N SER A 35 -0.95 -8.00 -7.80
CA SER A 35 -2.03 -7.97 -6.81
C SER A 35 -1.84 -6.82 -5.81
N VAL A 36 -0.60 -6.60 -5.36
CA VAL A 36 -0.26 -5.49 -4.46
C VAL A 36 -0.53 -4.15 -5.15
N ASN A 37 -0.01 -3.95 -6.36
CA ASN A 37 -0.25 -2.75 -7.15
C ASN A 37 -1.75 -2.51 -7.37
N ALA A 38 -2.51 -3.55 -7.74
CA ALA A 38 -3.96 -3.43 -7.94
C ALA A 38 -4.66 -2.91 -6.67
N VAL A 39 -4.26 -3.35 -5.48
CA VAL A 39 -4.82 -2.85 -4.22
C VAL A 39 -4.34 -1.42 -3.94
N LEU A 40 -3.05 -1.14 -4.07
CA LEU A 40 -2.49 0.20 -3.80
C LEU A 40 -3.14 1.28 -4.68
N TYR A 41 -3.32 1.01 -5.98
CA TYR A 41 -3.99 1.93 -6.89
C TYR A 41 -5.51 1.98 -6.68
N LYS A 42 -6.15 0.87 -6.33
CA LYS A 42 -7.59 0.84 -6.01
C LYS A 42 -7.92 1.67 -4.78
N TYR A 43 -7.01 1.74 -3.81
CA TYR A 43 -7.15 2.49 -2.55
C TYR A 43 -6.17 3.66 -2.49
N ALA A 44 -6.03 4.43 -3.58
CA ALA A 44 -5.15 5.60 -3.65
C ALA A 44 -5.57 6.76 -2.73
N ASP A 45 -6.76 6.67 -2.12
CA ASP A 45 -7.22 7.52 -1.03
C ASP A 45 -6.50 7.20 0.29
N LEU A 46 -6.17 5.93 0.52
CA LEU A 46 -5.51 5.42 1.73
C LEU A 46 -3.99 5.31 1.59
N PHE A 47 -3.49 5.09 0.39
CA PHE A 47 -2.06 4.92 0.14
C PHE A 47 -1.50 6.08 -0.68
N GLU A 48 -0.33 6.56 -0.28
CA GLU A 48 0.41 7.56 -1.03
C GLU A 48 1.71 6.97 -1.58
N ALA A 49 2.00 7.25 -2.84
CA ALA A 49 3.27 6.92 -3.46
C ALA A 49 4.18 8.16 -3.43
N THR A 50 5.33 8.02 -2.81
CA THR A 50 6.45 8.96 -2.96
C THR A 50 7.34 8.45 -4.08
N ASP A 51 7.65 9.34 -5.03
CA ASP A 51 8.50 9.09 -6.22
C ASP A 51 7.81 8.41 -7.41
N ALA A 52 7.86 9.04 -8.59
CA ALA A 52 7.22 8.56 -9.82
C ALA A 52 8.01 7.45 -10.53
N ALA A 53 9.34 7.44 -10.39
CA ALA A 53 10.19 6.44 -11.04
C ALA A 53 10.24 5.13 -10.25
N THR A 54 10.27 5.23 -8.91
CA THR A 54 10.21 4.06 -8.02
C THR A 54 9.21 4.28 -6.89
N PRO A 55 7.91 4.03 -7.13
CA PRO A 55 6.85 4.27 -6.14
C PRO A 55 7.14 3.60 -4.80
N ARG A 56 7.36 4.44 -3.78
CA ARG A 56 7.46 4.04 -2.38
C ARG A 56 6.16 4.40 -1.67
N TRP A 57 5.46 3.36 -1.25
CA TRP A 57 4.12 3.47 -0.70
C TRP A 57 4.15 3.66 0.81
N SER A 58 3.24 4.47 1.31
CA SER A 58 2.96 4.65 2.74
C SER A 58 1.44 4.71 2.96
N VAL A 59 0.99 4.42 4.18
CA VAL A 59 -0.40 4.73 4.58
C VAL A 59 -0.49 6.24 4.77
N ARG A 60 -1.45 6.88 4.12
CA ARG A 60 -1.74 8.30 4.32
C ARG A 60 -2.23 8.49 5.76
N THR A 61 -1.41 9.12 6.61
CA THR A 61 -1.74 9.37 8.03
C THR A 61 -2.63 10.59 8.25
N GLY A 62 -3.11 11.23 7.18
CA GLY A 62 -4.18 12.22 7.24
C GLY A 62 -5.50 11.57 6.84
N GLY A 63 -6.44 11.45 7.77
CA GLY A 63 -7.85 11.26 7.41
C GLY A 63 -8.31 12.34 6.41
N PRO A 64 -9.49 12.19 5.79
CA PRO A 64 -10.00 13.20 4.85
C PRO A 64 -9.84 14.56 5.50
N ALA A 65 -9.14 15.48 4.82
CA ALA A 65 -9.00 16.85 5.28
C ALA A 65 -10.41 17.34 5.58
N ARG A 66 -10.75 17.48 6.87
CA ARG A 66 -12.02 18.06 7.29
C ARG A 66 -12.00 19.48 6.71
N ARG A 67 -12.78 19.68 5.66
CA ARG A 67 -13.10 20.99 5.11
C ARG A 67 -14.60 21.17 5.24
#